data_AF-A0A2M7F5I3-F1
#
_entry.id   AF-A0A2M7F5I3-F1
#
_cell.length_a   1.000
_cell.length_b   1.000
_cell.length_c   1.000
_cell.angle_alpha   90.00
_cell.angle_beta   90.00
_cell.angle_gamma   90.00
#
_symmetry.space_group_name_H-M   'P 1'
#
loop_
_entity.id
_entity.type
_entity.pdbx_description
1 polymer ?
#
loop_
_entity_poly.entity_id
_entity_poly.type
_entity_poly.pdbx_seq_one_letter_code
_entity_poly.pdbx_strand_id
1 'polypeptide(L)'
;MIRKVLFILVYSCIPWIGTSPALAVQEHGGAEGLYSHQIAHLIFLTAMIYFCIRLIRSGESARKGWRWIFFSALLFACWNADTFLVHQYREVLNPQAVSGNISGFAWTFHAHSVPELLYYLGTFDHVLSFSALLLFFIGIRELIQVQRERP
;
A
#
# COMPACT_ATOMS: atom_id res chain seq x y z
N MET A 1 19.08 -20.51 -22.70
CA MET A 1 18.17 -19.58 -22.00
C MET A 1 16.92 -20.27 -21.48
N ILE A 2 16.17 -20.98 -22.33
CA ILE A 2 14.92 -21.70 -21.99
C ILE A 2 15.08 -22.67 -20.81
N ARG A 3 16.18 -23.44 -20.74
CA ARG A 3 16.42 -24.38 -19.63
C ARG A 3 16.58 -23.72 -18.26
N LYS A 4 17.09 -22.48 -18.20
CA LYS A 4 17.21 -21.69 -16.97
C LYS A 4 15.87 -21.11 -16.55
N VAL A 5 15.07 -20.66 -17.51
CA VAL A 5 13.69 -20.16 -17.28
C VAL A 5 12.79 -21.27 -16.76
N LEU A 6 12.84 -22.47 -17.38
CA LEU A 6 12.11 -23.64 -16.90
C LEU A 6 12.55 -24.07 -15.49
N PHE A 7 13.85 -24.03 -15.18
CA PHE A 7 14.34 -24.32 -13.84
C PHE A 7 13.82 -23.31 -12.80
N ILE A 8 13.85 -22.01 -13.11
CA ILE A 8 13.34 -20.96 -12.23
C ILE A 8 11.84 -21.13 -12.00
N LEU A 9 11.07 -21.39 -13.07
CA LEU A 9 9.62 -21.59 -12.98
C LEU A 9 9.28 -22.81 -12.11
N VAL A 10 9.93 -23.95 -12.36
CA VAL A 10 9.72 -25.17 -11.55
C VAL A 10 10.07 -24.92 -10.09
N TYR A 11 11.24 -24.33 -9.80
CA TYR A 11 11.65 -24.04 -8.41
C TYR A 11 10.79 -22.97 -7.73
N SER A 12 10.22 -22.02 -8.47
CA SER A 12 9.27 -21.05 -7.92
C SER A 12 7.90 -21.65 -7.58
N CYS A 13 7.56 -22.79 -8.19
CA CYS A 13 6.32 -23.53 -7.90
C CYS A 13 6.48 -24.58 -6.79
N ILE A 14 7.70 -25.06 -6.50
CA ILE A 14 7.97 -26.01 -5.41
C ILE A 14 7.45 -25.53 -4.03
N PRO A 15 7.58 -24.24 -3.64
CA PRO A 15 7.00 -23.73 -2.39
C PRO A 15 5.46 -23.76 -2.36
N TRP A 16 4.77 -24.01 -3.47
CA TRP A 16 3.31 -24.08 -3.51
C TRP A 16 2.77 -25.48 -3.25
N ILE A 17 3.62 -26.51 -3.31
CA ILE A 17 3.25 -27.91 -3.07
C ILE A 17 3.50 -28.22 -1.59
N GLY A 18 2.47 -28.02 -0.77
CA GLY A 18 2.51 -28.37 0.66
C GLY A 18 2.73 -27.19 1.61
N THR A 19 2.52 -25.95 1.16
CA THR A 19 2.41 -24.83 2.10
C THR A 19 1.07 -24.90 2.83
N SER A 20 1.13 -25.23 4.13
CA SER A 20 0.16 -24.68 5.08
C SER A 20 0.10 -23.16 4.88
N PRO A 21 -1.03 -22.48 5.12
CA PRO A 21 -1.12 -21.03 4.98
C PRO A 21 0.11 -20.43 5.65
N ALA A 22 1.01 -19.84 4.86
CA ALA A 22 2.05 -19.02 5.44
C ALA A 22 1.24 -17.91 6.10
N LEU A 23 1.16 -17.94 7.43
CA LEU A 23 0.55 -16.90 8.28
C LEU A 23 1.33 -15.57 8.13
N ALA A 24 1.82 -15.26 6.93
CA ALA A 24 2.51 -14.06 6.53
C ALA A 24 1.55 -12.86 6.56
N VAL A 25 0.26 -13.09 6.32
CA VAL A 25 -0.80 -12.23 6.81
C VAL A 25 -1.29 -12.86 8.10
N GLN A 26 -0.60 -12.54 9.20
CA GLN A 26 -1.12 -12.84 10.51
C GLN A 26 -2.31 -11.91 10.70
N GLU A 27 -3.54 -12.40 10.50
CA GLU A 27 -4.68 -11.72 11.11
C GLU A 27 -4.40 -11.75 12.61
N HIS A 28 -3.98 -10.61 13.12
CA HIS A 28 -3.97 -10.38 14.55
C HIS A 28 -5.44 -10.34 14.96
N GLY A 29 -6.01 -11.52 15.24
CA GLY A 29 -7.37 -11.63 15.73
C GLY A 29 -7.51 -10.79 17.00
N GLY A 30 -8.51 -9.92 17.03
CA GLY A 30 -8.77 -9.04 18.18
C GLY A 30 -8.26 -7.60 18.02
N ALA A 31 -8.62 -6.76 18.98
CA ALA A 31 -8.42 -5.32 18.89
C ALA A 31 -6.94 -4.90 18.86
N GLU A 32 -6.04 -5.65 19.49
CA GLU A 32 -4.60 -5.34 19.57
C GLU A 32 -3.94 -5.27 18.19
N GLY A 33 -4.37 -6.17 17.30
CA GLY A 33 -3.94 -6.22 15.92
C GLY A 33 -4.30 -4.98 15.13
N LEU A 34 -5.58 -4.64 15.19
CA LEU A 34 -6.14 -3.46 14.56
C LEU A 34 -5.44 -2.20 15.08
N TYR A 35 -5.26 -2.05 16.40
CA TYR A 35 -4.57 -0.89 16.97
C TYR A 35 -3.13 -0.80 16.50
N SER A 36 -2.37 -1.89 16.53
CA SER A 36 -0.97 -1.90 16.09
C SER A 36 -0.84 -1.51 14.61
N HIS A 37 -1.74 -2.05 13.78
CA HIS A 37 -1.79 -1.73 12.35
C HIS A 37 -2.15 -0.26 12.09
N GLN A 38 -3.18 0.26 12.77
CA GLN A 38 -3.60 1.66 12.70
C GLN A 38 -2.49 2.61 13.16
N ILE A 39 -1.78 2.29 14.25
CA ILE A 39 -0.64 3.06 14.74
C ILE A 39 0.49 3.06 13.71
N ALA A 40 0.75 1.93 13.05
CA ALA A 40 1.76 1.87 11.99
C ALA A 40 1.43 2.84 10.83
N HIS A 41 0.17 2.91 10.40
CA HIS A 41 -0.27 3.89 9.39
C HIS A 41 -0.08 5.33 9.85
N LEU A 42 -0.41 5.66 11.10
CA LEU A 42 -0.22 7.02 11.65
C LEU A 42 1.27 7.41 11.74
N ILE A 43 2.13 6.48 12.17
CA ILE A 43 3.57 6.70 12.22
C ILE A 43 4.11 6.93 10.81
N PHE A 44 3.72 6.09 9.85
CA PHE A 44 4.19 6.21 8.47
C PHE A 44 3.67 7.50 7.80
N LEU A 45 2.39 7.84 7.99
CA LEU A 45 1.81 9.12 7.58
C LEU A 45 2.65 10.30 8.09
N THR A 46 2.93 10.32 9.39
CA THR A 46 3.70 11.39 10.03
C THR A 46 5.12 11.45 9.47
N ALA A 47 5.77 10.29 9.28
CA ALA A 47 7.10 10.20 8.71
C ALA A 47 7.14 10.75 7.27
N MET A 48 6.14 10.45 6.45
CA MET A 48 6.05 10.95 5.07
C MET A 48 5.78 12.45 5.00
N ILE A 49 4.89 12.98 5.84
CA ILE A 49 4.67 14.43 5.95
C ILE A 49 5.97 15.13 6.37
N TYR A 50 6.64 14.63 7.42
CA TYR A 50 7.91 15.17 7.86
C TYR A 50 8.96 15.11 6.75
N PHE A 51 9.03 14.00 6.02
CA PHE A 51 9.97 13.85 4.90
C PHE A 51 9.69 14.84 3.77
N CYS A 52 8.41 15.05 3.42
CA CYS A 52 8.01 16.09 2.46
C CYS A 52 8.48 17.49 2.91
N ILE A 53 8.23 17.84 4.18
CA ILE A 53 8.68 19.12 4.76
C ILE A 53 10.21 19.25 4.66
N ARG A 54 10.94 18.16 4.96
CA ARG A 54 12.41 18.15 4.87
C ARG A 54 12.90 18.39 3.45
N LEU A 55 12.30 17.73 2.45
CA LEU A 55 12.64 17.89 1.03
C LEU A 55 12.34 19.30 0.50
N ILE A 56 11.29 19.95 1.02
CA ILE A 56 10.99 21.35 0.70
C ILE A 56 12.05 22.26 1.33
N ARG A 57 12.30 22.12 2.63
CA ARG A 57 13.22 23.01 3.38
C ARG A 57 14.67 22.90 2.93
N SER A 58 15.11 21.74 2.44
CA SER A 58 16.44 21.55 1.88
C SER A 58 16.57 21.98 0.41
N GLY A 59 15.47 22.32 -0.26
CA GLY A 59 15.45 22.59 -1.72
C GLY A 59 15.62 21.34 -2.59
N GLU A 60 15.74 20.14 -1.99
CA GLU A 60 15.94 18.89 -2.73
C GLU A 60 14.72 18.54 -3.60
N SER A 61 13.51 18.91 -3.18
CA SER A 61 12.27 18.73 -3.96
C SER A 61 12.31 19.37 -5.37
N ALA A 62 13.19 20.34 -5.62
CA ALA A 62 13.38 20.93 -6.95
C ALA A 62 14.26 20.08 -7.88
N ARG A 63 15.08 19.18 -7.32
CA ARG A 63 16.01 18.32 -8.09
C ARG A 63 15.24 17.14 -8.67
N LYS A 64 15.42 16.83 -9.96
CA LYS A 64 14.61 15.86 -10.73
C LYS A 64 14.35 14.53 -10.00
N GLY A 65 15.39 13.83 -9.51
CA GLY A 65 15.23 12.56 -8.81
C GLY A 65 14.48 12.70 -7.48
N TRP A 66 14.84 13.70 -6.68
CA TRP A 66 14.20 14.01 -5.40
C TRP A 66 12.77 14.53 -5.53
N ARG A 67 12.43 15.18 -6.65
CA ARG A 67 11.06 15.60 -6.97
C ARG A 67 10.12 14.40 -7.11
N TRP A 68 10.58 13.32 -7.74
CA TRP A 68 9.82 12.07 -7.79
C TRP A 68 9.66 11.42 -6.42
N ILE A 69 10.73 11.43 -5.61
CA ILE A 69 10.67 10.95 -4.21
C ILE A 69 9.70 11.81 -3.37
N PHE A 70 9.64 13.12 -3.60
CA PHE A 70 8.68 14.01 -2.94
C PHE A 70 7.23 13.64 -3.27
N PHE A 71 6.90 13.48 -4.56
CA PHE A 71 5.54 13.06 -4.95
C PHE A 71 5.20 11.64 -4.49
N SER A 72 6.18 10.73 -4.48
CA SER A 72 6.03 9.41 -3.87
C SER A 72 5.68 9.50 -2.38
N ALA A 73 6.42 10.31 -1.61
CA ALA A 73 6.15 10.52 -0.19
C ALA A 73 4.77 11.15 0.05
N LEU A 74 4.35 12.10 -0.79
CA LEU A 74 3.01 12.69 -0.72
C LEU A 74 1.92 11.63 -0.96
N LEU A 75 2.07 10.78 -1.97
CA LEU A 75 1.12 9.70 -2.25
C LEU A 75 1.10 8.65 -1.13
N PHE A 76 2.26 8.30 -0.55
CA PHE A 76 2.29 7.43 0.63
C PHE A 76 1.60 8.07 1.84
N ALA A 77 1.74 9.39 2.04
CA ALA A 77 0.99 10.09 3.08
C ALA A 77 -0.53 9.99 2.82
N CYS A 78 -0.97 10.32 1.61
CA CYS A 78 -2.39 10.19 1.24
C CYS A 78 -2.90 8.75 1.41
N TRP A 79 -2.13 7.75 0.98
CA TRP A 79 -2.47 6.34 1.15
C TRP A 79 -2.63 5.96 2.61
N ASN A 80 -1.68 6.32 3.49
CA ASN A 80 -1.78 5.97 4.90
C ASN A 80 -2.96 6.68 5.61
N ALA A 81 -3.30 7.91 5.21
CA ALA A 81 -4.48 8.59 5.71
C ALA A 81 -5.78 7.91 5.23
N ASP A 82 -5.86 7.53 3.96
CA ASP A 82 -6.97 6.79 3.38
C ASP A 82 -7.16 5.43 4.06
N THR A 83 -6.11 4.61 4.14
CA THR A 83 -6.15 3.30 4.81
C THR A 83 -6.59 3.43 6.28
N PHE A 84 -6.06 4.43 7.00
CA PHE A 84 -6.50 4.69 8.37
C PHE A 84 -8.02 4.93 8.45
N LEU A 85 -8.56 5.82 7.59
CA LEU A 85 -10.00 6.13 7.56
C LEU A 85 -10.86 4.92 7.13
N VAL A 86 -10.41 4.16 6.13
CA VAL A 86 -11.12 2.96 5.65
C VAL A 86 -11.29 1.93 6.77
N HIS A 87 -10.27 1.75 7.61
CA HIS A 87 -10.41 0.90 8.80
C HIS A 87 -11.41 1.46 9.81
N GLN A 88 -11.45 2.78 10.02
CA GLN A 88 -12.49 3.38 10.89
C GLN A 88 -13.90 3.14 10.33
N TYR A 89 -14.09 3.26 9.02
CA TYR A 89 -15.38 3.00 8.38
C TYR A 89 -15.77 1.52 8.41
N ARG A 90 -14.79 0.61 8.32
CA ARG A 90 -15.01 -0.85 8.45
C ARG A 90 -15.66 -1.21 9.78
N GLU A 91 -15.26 -0.56 10.89
CA GLU A 91 -15.78 -0.86 12.24
C GLU A 91 -17.25 -0.44 12.43
N VAL A 92 -17.73 0.53 11.64
CA VAL A 92 -19.12 1.01 11.68
C VAL A 92 -19.96 0.50 10.51
N LEU A 93 -19.41 -0.40 9.69
CA LEU A 93 -20.06 -0.92 8.51
C LEU A 93 -21.31 -1.73 8.90
N ASN A 94 -22.45 -1.46 8.28
CA ASN A 94 -23.61 -2.32 8.44
C ASN A 94 -23.31 -3.70 7.83
N PRO A 95 -23.45 -4.82 8.58
CA PRO A 95 -23.25 -6.16 8.02
C PRO A 95 -24.14 -6.45 6.79
N GLN A 96 -25.26 -5.76 6.66
CA GLN A 96 -26.20 -5.90 5.54
C GLN A 96 -25.71 -5.20 4.25
N ALA A 97 -24.73 -4.30 4.34
CA ALA A 97 -24.14 -3.62 3.19
C ALA A 97 -23.36 -4.56 2.27
N VAL A 98 -22.94 -5.71 2.79
CA VAL A 98 -22.23 -6.76 2.03
C VAL A 98 -23.17 -7.93 1.85
N SER A 99 -23.46 -8.31 0.61
CA SER A 99 -24.42 -9.38 0.32
C SER A 99 -24.03 -10.21 -0.92
N GLY A 100 -24.91 -11.17 -1.24
CA GLY A 100 -24.62 -12.19 -2.25
C GLY A 100 -23.68 -13.28 -1.72
N ASN A 101 -23.70 -14.45 -2.34
CA ASN A 101 -22.79 -15.54 -2.02
C ASN A 101 -22.43 -16.29 -3.29
N ILE A 102 -21.15 -16.26 -3.65
CA ILE A 102 -20.56 -17.13 -4.67
C ILE A 102 -19.54 -17.99 -3.95
N SER A 103 -19.85 -19.27 -3.71
CA SER A 103 -18.96 -20.24 -3.07
C SER A 103 -18.41 -19.79 -1.70
N GLY A 104 -19.23 -19.11 -0.88
CA GLY A 104 -18.82 -18.59 0.43
C GLY A 104 -18.28 -17.16 0.40
N PHE A 105 -18.11 -16.55 -0.77
CA PHE A 105 -17.65 -15.17 -0.90
C PHE A 105 -18.81 -14.23 -1.19
N ALA A 106 -18.92 -13.16 -0.41
CA ALA A 106 -19.84 -12.08 -0.74
C ALA A 106 -19.35 -11.32 -1.98
N TRP A 107 -20.27 -10.97 -2.87
CA TRP A 107 -19.93 -10.44 -4.19
C TRP A 107 -20.64 -9.13 -4.54
N THR A 108 -21.61 -8.70 -3.74
CA THR A 108 -22.27 -7.39 -3.90
C THR A 108 -22.02 -6.50 -2.70
N PHE A 109 -21.80 -5.22 -2.98
CA PHE A 109 -21.71 -4.16 -1.98
C PHE A 109 -22.79 -3.12 -2.28
N HIS A 110 -23.66 -2.85 -1.31
CA HIS A 110 -24.71 -1.86 -1.40
C HIS A 110 -24.50 -0.81 -0.32
N ALA A 111 -24.05 0.38 -0.73
CA ALA A 111 -23.90 1.52 0.17
C ALA A 111 -25.27 2.13 0.47
N HIS A 112 -25.66 2.15 1.74
CA HIS A 112 -26.86 2.79 2.28
C HIS A 112 -26.54 4.09 3.04
N SER A 113 -25.25 4.34 3.31
CA SER A 113 -24.77 5.49 4.07
C SER A 113 -23.49 6.08 3.48
N VAL A 114 -23.18 7.33 3.87
CA VAL A 114 -21.93 8.00 3.46
C VAL A 114 -20.68 7.24 3.93
N PRO A 115 -20.58 6.74 5.18
CA PRO A 115 -19.44 5.93 5.62
C PRO A 115 -19.22 4.66 4.78
N GLU A 116 -20.29 3.97 4.36
CA GLU A 116 -20.19 2.79 3.50
C GLU A 116 -19.69 3.14 2.09
N LEU A 117 -20.14 4.27 1.54
CA LEU A 117 -19.62 4.78 0.27
C LEU A 117 -18.13 5.13 0.37
N LEU A 118 -17.72 5.81 1.44
CA LEU A 118 -16.31 6.15 1.68
C LEU A 118 -15.46 4.90 1.91
N TYR A 119 -15.96 3.90 2.63
CA TYR A 119 -15.33 2.59 2.78
C TYR A 119 -15.09 1.91 1.44
N TYR A 120 -16.11 1.89 0.56
CA TYR A 120 -16.02 1.28 -0.77
C TYR A 120 -15.02 2.02 -1.69
N LEU A 121 -15.02 3.35 -1.66
CA LEU A 121 -14.07 4.12 -2.47
C LEU A 121 -12.63 3.96 -1.97
N GLY A 122 -12.42 3.96 -0.65
CA GLY A 122 -11.09 3.78 -0.07
C GLY A 122 -10.58 2.33 -0.12
N THR A 123 -11.40 1.35 -0.51
CA THR A 123 -10.88 -0.01 -0.78
C THR A 123 -10.04 -0.09 -2.06
N PHE A 124 -10.02 0.98 -2.88
CA PHE A 124 -9.14 1.14 -4.03
C PHE A 124 -7.80 1.84 -3.70
N ASP A 125 -7.41 1.84 -2.42
CA ASP A 125 -6.17 2.40 -1.87
C ASP A 125 -4.89 1.96 -2.63
N HIS A 126 -4.93 0.79 -3.26
CA HIS A 126 -3.86 0.25 -4.11
C HIS A 126 -3.47 1.19 -5.25
N VAL A 127 -4.38 2.02 -5.76
CA VAL A 127 -4.07 3.03 -6.77
C VAL A 127 -3.08 4.05 -6.20
N LEU A 128 -3.24 4.46 -4.94
CA LEU A 128 -2.33 5.37 -4.26
C LEU A 128 -0.99 4.69 -3.95
N SER A 129 -1.01 3.51 -3.35
CA SER A 129 0.22 2.82 -2.92
C SER A 129 1.08 2.36 -4.11
N PHE A 130 0.47 1.82 -5.17
CA PHE A 130 1.18 1.43 -6.39
C PHE A 130 1.79 2.65 -7.10
N SER A 131 1.02 3.74 -7.22
CA SER A 131 1.53 4.98 -7.81
C SER A 131 2.70 5.54 -6.99
N ALA A 132 2.60 5.51 -5.66
CA ALA A 132 3.67 5.95 -4.76
C ALA A 132 4.96 5.13 -4.97
N LEU A 133 4.85 3.80 -5.07
CA LEU A 133 5.97 2.89 -5.33
C LEU A 133 6.60 3.12 -6.71
N LEU A 134 5.77 3.35 -7.74
CA LEU A 134 6.26 3.63 -9.08
C LEU A 134 7.08 4.93 -9.11
N LEU A 135 6.57 6.00 -8.50
CA LEU A 135 7.30 7.27 -8.40
C LEU A 135 8.57 7.12 -7.55
N PHE A 136 8.51 6.33 -6.47
CA PHE A 136 9.68 6.02 -5.66
C PHE A 136 10.78 5.37 -6.50
N PHE A 137 10.43 4.32 -7.25
CA PHE A 137 11.34 3.60 -8.12
C PHE A 137 11.97 4.50 -9.19
N ILE A 138 11.16 5.33 -9.85
CA ILE A 138 11.66 6.31 -10.83
C ILE A 138 12.63 7.30 -10.14
N GLY A 139 12.27 7.82 -8.97
CA GLY A 139 13.12 8.73 -8.20
C GLY A 139 14.46 8.13 -7.83
N ILE A 140 14.48 6.89 -7.32
CA ILE A 140 15.73 6.19 -6.98
C ILE A 140 16.59 5.96 -8.22
N ARG A 141 16.00 5.55 -9.35
CA ARG A 141 16.76 5.34 -10.59
C ARG A 141 17.43 6.62 -11.07
N GLU A 142 16.72 7.74 -11.03
CA GLU A 142 17.27 9.05 -11.40
C GLU A 142 18.40 9.49 -10.46
N LEU A 143 18.27 9.26 -9.14
CA LEU A 143 19.34 9.55 -8.19
C LEU A 143 20.59 8.69 -8.42
N ILE A 144 20.43 7.40 -8.71
CA ILE A 144 21.54 6.50 -9.05
C ILE A 144 22.23 6.95 -10.34
N GLN A 145 21.46 7.34 -11.35
CA GLN A 145 22.03 7.83 -12.61
C GLN A 145 22.88 9.09 -12.39
N VAL A 146 22.33 10.09 -11.69
CA VAL A 146 23.06 11.31 -11.35
C VAL A 146 24.34 11.00 -10.57
N GLN A 147 24.31 10.01 -9.69
CA GLN A 147 25.49 9.61 -8.92
C GLN A 147 26.56 8.90 -9.78
N ARG A 148 26.17 8.14 -10.80
CA ARG A 148 27.10 7.49 -11.74
C ARG A 148 27.77 8.46 -12.70
N GLU A 149 27.10 9.56 -13.02
CA GLU A 149 27.59 10.61 -13.92
C GLU A 149 28.47 11.65 -13.20
N ARG A 150 28.61 11.56 -11.86
CA ARG A 150 29.56 12.39 -11.12
C ARG A 150 30.99 11.91 -11.36
N PRO A 151 31.91 12.79 -11.79
CA PRO A 151 33.32 12.45 -12.00
C PRO A 151 34.05 12.10 -10.71
#